data_AF-A0A535IPZ7-F1
#
_entry.id   AF-A0A535IPZ7-F1
#
_cell.length_a   1.000
_cell.length_b   1.000
_cell.length_c   1.000
_cell.angle_alpha   90.00
_cell.angle_beta   90.00
_cell.angle_gamma   90.00
#
_symmetry.space_group_name_H-M   'P 1'
#
loop_
_entity.id
_entity.type
_entity.pdbx_description
1 polymer ?
#
loop_
_entity_poly.entity_id
_entity_poly.type
_entity_poly.pdbx_seq_one_letter_code
_entity_poly.pdbx_strand_id
1 'polypeptide(L)'
;MRYIDCTLTIEDLNNVTIEYPDRGKTYVERGSLSADAFAYLTIERLNYWVNFALRMQEDNARNKQEVMKDLMKDLQVIGLNLYGILFSGDNVKDHFGKTYQAFDKEYRQAKAALPPNVTPELRMRLRLVFQKPAEKLATLPWEFLFIPGEGGDLKRGFFFAGQKTELILTRYVPESELLNATGAMPKSERMRILVVVSSPSTLGRVDEKETQALLSQIESIPQVDVKKLLNPTYEQLSAAIDADEPPHILHFIGHGKPGA
;
A
#
# COMPACT_ATOMS: atom_id res chain seq x y z
N MET A 1 -12.21 8.73 -18.13
CA MET A 1 -12.20 8.02 -16.84
C MET A 1 -12.61 8.92 -15.69
N ARG A 2 -13.73 8.62 -15.03
CA ARG A 2 -14.31 9.36 -13.90
C ARG A 2 -13.96 8.68 -12.57
N TYR A 3 -13.61 9.47 -11.56
CA TYR A 3 -13.31 8.99 -10.21
C TYR A 3 -14.34 9.48 -9.19
N ILE A 4 -14.71 8.60 -8.27
CA ILE A 4 -15.42 8.94 -7.02
C ILE A 4 -14.40 8.78 -5.89
N ASP A 5 -14.03 9.88 -5.27
CA ASP A 5 -12.99 9.89 -4.23
C ASP A 5 -13.63 9.92 -2.84
N CYS A 6 -13.20 9.02 -1.97
CA CYS A 6 -13.46 9.08 -0.55
C CYS A 6 -12.11 9.20 0.15
N THR A 7 -11.84 10.36 0.75
CA THR A 7 -10.55 10.64 1.38
C THR A 7 -10.71 10.67 2.89
N LEU A 8 -9.92 9.86 3.60
CA LEU A 8 -9.79 9.95 5.05
C LEU A 8 -8.46 10.62 5.34
N THR A 9 -8.50 11.77 5.99
CA THR A 9 -7.30 12.41 6.55
C THR A 9 -7.24 12.13 8.03
N ILE A 10 -6.15 11.48 8.45
CA ILE A 10 -5.98 10.90 9.77
C ILE A 10 -4.81 11.60 10.45
N GLU A 11 -5.12 12.45 11.42
CA GLU A 11 -4.12 13.07 12.29
C GLU A 11 -3.78 12.16 13.47
N ASP A 12 -4.82 11.65 14.12
CA ASP A 12 -4.77 10.60 15.13
C ASP A 12 -6.12 9.86 15.16
N LEU A 13 -6.32 8.97 16.14
CA LEU A 13 -7.57 8.21 16.27
C LEU A 13 -8.80 9.09 16.52
N ASN A 14 -8.67 10.24 17.18
CA ASN A 14 -9.78 11.13 17.50
C ASN A 14 -9.95 12.26 16.48
N ASN A 15 -8.90 12.58 15.73
CA ASN A 15 -8.84 13.66 14.76
C ASN A 15 -8.79 13.08 13.35
N VAL A 16 -9.96 12.71 12.83
CA VAL A 16 -10.13 12.24 11.45
C VAL A 16 -11.13 13.09 10.72
N THR A 17 -10.85 13.38 9.45
CA THR A 17 -11.82 13.95 8.52
C THR A 17 -12.09 12.99 7.38
N ILE A 18 -13.36 12.90 6.98
CA ILE A 18 -13.78 12.18 5.79
C ILE A 18 -14.28 13.20 4.76
N GLU A 19 -13.65 13.23 3.60
CA GLU A 19 -14.08 13.97 2.43
C GLU A 19 -14.75 13.00 1.44
N TYR A 20 -15.98 13.30 1.03
CA TYR A 20 -16.75 12.42 0.16
C TYR A 20 -17.70 13.21 -0.75
N PRO A 21 -18.02 12.69 -1.95
CA PRO A 21 -19.02 13.29 -2.82
C PRO A 21 -20.43 12.85 -2.41
N ASP A 22 -21.35 13.81 -2.41
CA ASP A 22 -22.79 13.56 -2.33
C ASP A 22 -23.54 14.60 -3.17
N ARG A 23 -24.57 14.18 -3.91
CA ARG A 23 -25.43 15.06 -4.74
C ARG A 23 -24.65 16.08 -5.60
N GLY A 24 -23.50 15.67 -6.17
CA GLY A 24 -22.67 16.52 -7.04
C GLY A 24 -21.83 17.58 -6.33
N LYS A 25 -21.73 17.53 -5.00
CA LYS A 25 -20.84 18.37 -4.18
C LYS A 25 -19.92 17.51 -3.33
N THR A 26 -18.80 18.07 -2.91
CA THR A 26 -17.89 17.46 -1.94
C THR A 26 -18.23 17.98 -0.55
N TYR A 27 -18.33 17.06 0.41
CA TYR A 27 -18.53 17.37 1.83
C TYR A 27 -17.32 16.89 2.62
N VAL A 28 -17.08 17.56 3.75
CA VAL A 28 -16.04 17.19 4.71
C VAL A 28 -16.70 17.10 6.07
N GLU A 29 -16.57 15.95 6.71
CA GLU A 29 -17.14 15.69 8.03
C GLU A 29 -16.05 15.21 9.00
N ARG A 30 -16.22 15.52 10.29
CA ARG A 30 -15.33 15.01 11.33
C ARG A 30 -15.76 13.61 11.74
N GLY A 31 -14.77 12.77 12.03
CA GLY A 31 -14.95 11.42 12.50
C GLY A 31 -13.87 11.04 13.50
N SER A 32 -13.93 9.78 13.90
CA SER A 32 -12.93 9.16 14.77
C SER A 32 -12.77 7.70 14.34
N LEU A 33 -11.64 7.15 14.76
CA LEU A 33 -11.25 5.76 14.63
C LEU A 33 -11.00 5.20 16.03
N SER A 34 -11.03 3.90 16.15
CA SER A 34 -10.73 3.15 17.36
C SER A 34 -9.85 1.99 16.96
N ALA A 35 -8.74 1.85 17.65
CA ALA A 35 -7.85 0.72 17.48
C ALA A 35 -7.47 0.23 18.87
N ASP A 36 -7.88 -0.98 19.22
CA ASP A 36 -7.45 -1.62 20.46
C ASP A 36 -6.11 -2.34 20.27
N ALA A 37 -5.42 -2.60 21.40
CA ALA A 37 -4.13 -3.29 21.37
C ALA A 37 -4.23 -4.70 20.76
N PHE A 38 -5.38 -5.35 20.87
CA PHE A 38 -5.59 -6.69 20.36
C PHE A 38 -5.64 -6.72 18.83
N ALA A 39 -6.30 -5.74 18.20
CA ALA A 39 -6.34 -5.57 16.76
C ALA A 39 -4.94 -5.34 16.19
N TYR A 40 -4.14 -4.46 16.81
CA TYR A 40 -2.74 -4.23 16.42
C TYR A 40 -1.90 -5.50 16.51
N LEU A 41 -1.95 -6.20 17.65
CA LEU A 41 -1.19 -7.43 17.86
C LEU A 41 -1.61 -8.53 16.88
N THR A 42 -2.91 -8.63 16.57
CA THR A 42 -3.44 -9.61 15.61
C THR A 42 -2.93 -9.31 14.21
N ILE A 43 -3.00 -8.05 13.77
CA ILE A 43 -2.48 -7.63 12.46
C ILE A 43 -0.98 -7.90 12.38
N GLU A 44 -0.20 -7.48 13.37
CA GLU A 44 1.25 -7.63 13.38
C GLU A 44 1.67 -9.11 13.32
N ARG A 45 1.06 -9.95 14.18
CA ARG A 45 1.40 -11.37 14.26
C ARG A 45 0.99 -12.12 13.01
N LEU A 46 -0.22 -11.90 12.49
CA LEU A 46 -0.67 -12.57 11.28
C LEU A 46 0.12 -12.08 10.06
N ASN A 47 0.40 -10.78 9.94
CA ASN A 47 1.21 -10.27 8.85
C ASN A 47 2.62 -10.90 8.86
N TYR A 48 3.23 -11.07 10.03
CA TYR A 48 4.49 -11.81 10.17
C TYR A 48 4.35 -13.25 9.66
N TRP A 49 3.32 -13.99 10.10
CA TRP A 49 3.10 -15.37 9.70
C TRP A 49 2.81 -15.54 8.21
N VAL A 50 2.02 -14.64 7.63
CA VAL A 50 1.75 -14.57 6.18
C VAL A 50 3.05 -14.43 5.41
N ASN A 51 3.89 -13.47 5.79
CA ASN A 51 5.19 -13.27 5.14
C ASN A 51 6.14 -14.45 5.35
N PHE A 52 6.13 -15.07 6.53
CA PHE A 52 6.90 -16.28 6.80
C PHE A 52 6.45 -17.46 5.93
N ALA A 53 5.14 -17.69 5.83
CA ALA A 53 4.58 -18.77 5.03
C ALA A 53 4.88 -18.59 3.54
N LEU A 54 4.78 -17.36 3.02
CA LEU A 54 5.15 -17.03 1.63
C LEU A 54 6.61 -17.37 1.33
N ARG A 55 7.54 -17.00 2.22
CA ARG A 55 8.97 -17.35 2.08
C ARG A 55 9.20 -18.87 2.11
N MET A 56 8.55 -19.59 3.02
CA MET A 56 8.67 -21.05 3.11
C MET A 56 8.07 -21.78 1.91
N GLN A 57 7.12 -21.17 1.18
CA GLN A 57 6.54 -21.75 -0.04
C GLN A 57 7.46 -21.67 -1.25
N GLU A 58 8.33 -20.66 -1.33
CA GLU A 58 9.35 -20.57 -2.38
C GLU A 58 10.26 -21.81 -2.37
N ASP A 59 10.46 -22.40 -1.18
CA ASP A 59 11.29 -23.58 -0.96
C ASP A 59 10.59 -24.93 -1.13
N ASN A 60 9.26 -25.01 -1.09
CA ASN A 60 8.52 -26.29 -1.08
C ASN A 60 7.24 -26.30 -1.93
N ALA A 61 7.32 -26.87 -3.14
CA ALA A 61 6.25 -26.84 -4.14
C ALA A 61 5.08 -27.84 -3.92
N ARG A 62 5.11 -28.71 -2.90
CA ARG A 62 4.24 -29.92 -2.89
C ARG A 62 2.81 -29.75 -2.36
N ASN A 63 2.42 -28.65 -1.69
CA ASN A 63 1.06 -28.45 -1.15
C ASN A 63 0.54 -27.01 -1.27
N LYS A 64 0.71 -26.37 -2.44
CA LYS A 64 0.39 -24.94 -2.64
C LYS A 64 -1.08 -24.56 -2.37
N GLN A 65 -2.03 -25.44 -2.69
CA GLN A 65 -3.46 -25.09 -2.72
C GLN A 65 -4.11 -25.03 -1.33
N GLU A 66 -3.72 -25.92 -0.42
CA GLU A 66 -4.24 -25.94 0.96
C GLU A 66 -3.66 -24.80 1.79
N VAL A 67 -2.35 -24.55 1.67
CA VAL A 67 -1.68 -23.42 2.31
C VAL A 67 -2.23 -22.07 1.81
N MET A 68 -2.53 -21.94 0.51
CA MET A 68 -3.14 -20.73 -0.04
C MET A 68 -4.54 -20.46 0.54
N LYS A 69 -5.32 -21.52 0.81
CA LYS A 69 -6.67 -21.37 1.38
C LYS A 69 -6.61 -20.81 2.80
N ASP A 70 -5.68 -21.28 3.63
CA ASP A 70 -5.54 -20.79 5.00
C ASP A 70 -4.90 -19.40 5.02
N LEU A 71 -3.93 -19.13 4.13
CA LEU A 71 -3.39 -17.80 3.91
C LEU A 71 -4.47 -16.76 3.59
N MET A 72 -5.44 -17.11 2.72
CA MET A 72 -6.54 -16.21 2.39
C MET A 72 -7.44 -15.90 3.58
N LYS A 73 -7.65 -16.86 4.50
CA LYS A 73 -8.39 -16.60 5.75
C LYS A 73 -7.60 -15.69 6.68
N ASP A 74 -6.30 -15.88 6.80
CA ASP A 74 -5.45 -15.04 7.63
C ASP A 74 -5.42 -13.59 7.11
N LEU A 75 -5.31 -13.41 5.80
CA LEU A 75 -5.46 -12.11 5.15
C LEU A 75 -6.84 -11.49 5.41
N GLN A 76 -7.89 -12.30 5.39
CA GLN A 76 -9.25 -11.83 5.70
C GLN A 76 -9.36 -11.37 7.17
N VAL A 77 -8.73 -12.07 8.12
CA VAL A 77 -8.68 -11.65 9.53
C VAL A 77 -7.92 -10.34 9.69
N ILE A 78 -6.77 -10.19 9.03
CA ILE A 78 -6.05 -8.90 8.98
C ILE A 78 -6.98 -7.81 8.44
N GLY A 79 -7.63 -8.07 7.30
CA GLY A 79 -8.53 -7.13 6.65
C GLY A 79 -9.73 -6.71 7.48
N LEU A 80 -10.30 -7.62 8.27
CA LEU A 80 -11.40 -7.30 9.19
C LEU A 80 -10.95 -6.44 10.36
N ASN A 81 -9.73 -6.65 10.88
CA ASN A 81 -9.17 -5.76 11.90
C ASN A 81 -8.91 -4.37 11.33
N LEU A 82 -8.38 -4.27 10.11
CA LEU A 82 -8.20 -2.99 9.41
C LEU A 82 -9.55 -2.28 9.17
N TYR A 83 -10.59 -3.02 8.79
CA TYR A 83 -11.94 -2.49 8.64
C TYR A 83 -12.49 -1.99 9.98
N GLY A 84 -12.32 -2.77 11.05
CA GLY A 84 -12.74 -2.39 12.40
C GLY A 84 -12.05 -1.11 12.87
N ILE A 85 -10.76 -0.94 12.55
CA ILE A 85 -10.03 0.30 12.85
C ILE A 85 -10.61 1.46 12.05
N LEU A 86 -10.68 1.33 10.73
CA LEU A 86 -11.01 2.43 9.82
C LEU A 86 -12.46 2.90 9.88
N PHE A 87 -13.38 2.00 10.22
CA PHE A 87 -14.82 2.25 10.21
C PHE A 87 -15.48 1.99 11.57
N SER A 88 -14.73 2.24 12.64
CA SER A 88 -15.22 2.17 14.03
C SER A 88 -16.10 3.36 14.41
N GLY A 89 -15.78 4.56 13.91
CA GLY A 89 -16.62 5.75 14.10
C GLY A 89 -17.79 5.77 13.12
N ASP A 90 -18.99 5.99 13.65
CA ASP A 90 -20.25 5.95 12.86
C ASP A 90 -20.22 6.91 11.66
N ASN A 91 -19.70 8.13 11.82
CA ASN A 91 -19.60 9.08 10.71
C ASN A 91 -18.77 8.54 9.55
N VAL A 92 -17.56 8.03 9.83
CA VAL A 92 -16.66 7.51 8.79
C VAL A 92 -17.29 6.31 8.09
N LYS A 93 -17.83 5.38 8.87
CA LYS A 93 -18.51 4.18 8.38
C LYS A 93 -19.72 4.51 7.51
N ASP A 94 -20.59 5.40 7.97
CA ASP A 94 -21.84 5.75 7.31
C ASP A 94 -21.60 6.50 6.01
N HIS A 95 -20.70 7.49 6.02
CA HIS A 95 -20.39 8.27 4.82
C HIS A 95 -19.67 7.42 3.78
N PHE A 96 -18.65 6.64 4.17
CA PHE A 96 -18.03 5.69 3.26
C PHE A 96 -19.04 4.67 2.72
N GLY A 97 -19.88 4.10 3.58
CA GLY A 97 -20.89 3.12 3.21
C GLY A 97 -21.89 3.67 2.19
N LYS A 98 -22.41 4.88 2.40
CA LYS A 98 -23.30 5.58 1.46
C LYS A 98 -22.60 5.84 0.13
N THR A 99 -21.37 6.36 0.15
CA THR A 99 -20.59 6.64 -1.07
C THR A 99 -20.31 5.35 -1.84
N TYR A 100 -19.90 4.28 -1.16
CA TYR A 100 -19.63 2.99 -1.79
C TYR A 100 -20.90 2.37 -2.39
N GLN A 101 -22.02 2.40 -1.67
CA GLN A 101 -23.31 1.88 -2.18
C GLN A 101 -23.79 2.66 -3.41
N ALA A 102 -23.65 3.99 -3.40
CA ALA A 102 -23.98 4.82 -4.55
C ALA A 102 -23.09 4.49 -5.76
N PHE A 103 -21.78 4.36 -5.54
CA PHE A 103 -20.82 3.96 -6.57
C PHE A 103 -21.14 2.56 -7.13
N ASP A 104 -21.31 1.54 -6.29
CA ASP A 104 -21.55 0.15 -6.72
C ASP A 104 -22.83 0.05 -7.55
N LYS A 105 -23.89 0.77 -7.13
CA LYS A 105 -25.14 0.87 -7.90
C LYS A 105 -24.90 1.48 -9.29
N GLU A 106 -24.23 2.62 -9.36
CA GLU A 106 -23.94 3.30 -10.63
C GLU A 106 -23.04 2.47 -11.54
N TYR A 107 -21.99 1.86 -10.97
CA TYR A 107 -21.06 1.01 -11.71
C TYR A 107 -21.77 -0.22 -12.30
N ARG A 108 -22.63 -0.90 -11.53
CA ARG A 108 -23.41 -2.05 -12.03
C ARG A 108 -24.38 -1.65 -13.13
N GLN A 109 -25.05 -0.50 -13.01
CA GLN A 109 -25.93 0.03 -14.05
C GLN A 109 -25.15 0.33 -15.33
N ALA A 110 -24.00 1.00 -15.22
CA ALA A 110 -23.12 1.29 -16.35
C ALA A 110 -22.58 -0.01 -16.99
N LYS A 111 -22.17 -0.99 -16.17
CA LYS A 111 -21.67 -2.29 -16.65
C LYS A 111 -22.74 -3.08 -17.39
N ALA A 112 -23.99 -3.06 -16.92
CA ALA A 112 -25.11 -3.74 -17.56
C ALA A 112 -25.49 -3.13 -18.92
N ALA A 113 -25.22 -1.83 -19.14
CA ALA A 113 -25.46 -1.15 -20.40
C ALA A 113 -24.33 -1.34 -21.43
N LEU A 114 -23.21 -1.96 -21.03
CA LEU A 114 -22.02 -2.15 -21.86
C LEU A 114 -21.87 -3.60 -22.33
N PRO A 115 -21.16 -3.86 -23.45
CA PRO A 115 -20.81 -5.22 -23.85
C PRO A 115 -20.00 -5.95 -22.76
N PRO A 116 -20.04 -7.30 -22.70
CA PRO A 116 -19.43 -8.08 -21.61
C PRO A 116 -17.95 -7.77 -21.34
N ASN A 117 -17.17 -7.50 -22.39
CA ASN A 117 -15.73 -7.27 -22.31
C ASN A 117 -15.34 -5.80 -22.11
N VAL A 118 -16.31 -4.89 -22.02
CA VAL A 118 -16.07 -3.46 -21.82
C VAL A 118 -16.32 -3.13 -20.36
N THR A 119 -15.36 -2.45 -19.71
CA THR A 119 -15.55 -1.96 -18.35
C THR A 119 -16.02 -0.51 -18.38
N PRO A 120 -16.92 -0.09 -17.48
CA PRO A 120 -17.25 1.32 -17.33
C PRO A 120 -16.00 2.14 -17.05
N GLU A 121 -15.92 3.36 -17.57
CA GLU A 121 -14.88 4.33 -17.22
C GLU A 121 -15.17 5.03 -15.89
N LEU A 122 -15.55 4.25 -14.87
CA LEU A 122 -15.90 4.73 -13.54
C LEU A 122 -15.11 3.94 -12.49
N ARG A 123 -14.45 4.65 -11.58
CA ARG A 123 -13.63 4.07 -10.50
C ARG A 123 -13.93 4.74 -9.17
N MET A 124 -13.83 4.00 -8.06
CA MET A 124 -13.86 4.57 -6.72
C MET A 124 -12.47 4.49 -6.10
N ARG A 125 -12.02 5.60 -5.49
CA ARG A 125 -10.77 5.66 -4.75
C ARG A 125 -11.06 5.84 -3.27
N LEU A 126 -10.49 4.97 -2.44
CA LEU A 126 -10.33 5.21 -1.02
C LEU A 126 -8.91 5.74 -0.80
N ARG A 127 -8.80 6.99 -0.37
CA ARG A 127 -7.53 7.68 -0.14
C ARG A 127 -7.31 7.79 1.36
N LEU A 128 -6.26 7.15 1.87
CA LEU A 128 -5.86 7.22 3.27
C LEU A 128 -4.68 8.18 3.38
N VAL A 129 -4.88 9.32 4.03
CA VAL A 129 -3.85 10.35 4.23
C VAL A 129 -3.46 10.36 5.70
N PHE A 130 -2.27 9.84 6.03
CA PHE A 130 -1.78 9.72 7.40
C PHE A 130 -0.83 10.86 7.72
N GLN A 131 -1.26 11.82 8.55
CA GLN A 131 -0.34 12.85 9.05
C GLN A 131 0.69 12.25 10.01
N LYS A 132 1.76 13.01 10.28
CA LYS A 132 2.91 12.54 11.08
C LYS A 132 2.53 11.86 12.41
N PRO A 133 1.56 12.35 13.21
CA PRO A 133 1.21 11.68 14.47
C PRO A 133 0.55 10.29 14.28
N ALA A 134 -0.02 10.02 13.10
CA ALA A 134 -0.61 8.74 12.72
C ALA A 134 0.37 7.79 12.01
N GLU A 135 1.68 8.02 12.09
CA GLU A 135 2.71 7.18 11.43
C GLU A 135 2.56 5.69 11.76
N LYS A 136 2.29 5.34 13.03
CA LYS A 136 2.06 3.94 13.43
C LYS A 136 0.83 3.31 12.76
N LEU A 137 -0.21 4.08 12.49
CA LEU A 137 -1.36 3.60 11.71
C LEU A 137 -0.98 3.44 10.23
N ALA A 138 -0.13 4.34 9.72
CA ALA A 138 0.32 4.29 8.34
C ALA A 138 1.12 3.01 8.02
N THR A 139 1.77 2.36 8.99
CA THR A 139 2.56 1.12 8.78
C THR A 139 1.71 -0.14 8.65
N LEU A 140 0.42 -0.08 8.96
CA LEU A 140 -0.48 -1.22 8.81
C LEU A 140 -0.65 -1.60 7.32
N PRO A 141 -0.88 -2.89 6.99
CA PRO A 141 -0.92 -3.36 5.62
C PRO A 141 -2.31 -3.11 4.99
N TRP A 142 -2.63 -1.84 4.77
CA TRP A 142 -3.94 -1.38 4.31
C TRP A 142 -4.43 -2.02 3.00
N GLU A 143 -3.52 -2.51 2.15
CA GLU A 143 -3.83 -3.27 0.94
C GLU A 143 -4.70 -4.51 1.20
N PHE A 144 -4.66 -5.06 2.42
CA PHE A 144 -5.49 -6.20 2.82
C PHE A 144 -6.83 -5.78 3.44
N LEU A 145 -7.22 -4.50 3.36
CA LEU A 145 -8.52 -4.02 3.85
C LEU A 145 -9.66 -4.86 3.25
N PHE A 146 -10.41 -5.55 4.12
CA PHE A 146 -11.53 -6.40 3.74
C PHE A 146 -12.84 -5.72 4.13
N ILE A 147 -13.71 -5.48 3.15
CA ILE A 147 -15.04 -4.94 3.38
C ILE A 147 -16.02 -6.11 3.56
N PRO A 148 -16.64 -6.30 4.74
CA PRO A 148 -17.64 -7.33 4.92
C PRO A 148 -18.89 -7.03 4.08
N GLY A 149 -19.62 -8.08 3.71
CA GLY A 149 -20.92 -7.93 3.08
C GLY A 149 -21.96 -7.32 4.02
N GLU A 150 -23.16 -7.08 3.48
CA GLU A 150 -24.30 -6.60 4.24
C GLU A 150 -24.57 -7.48 5.47
N GLY A 151 -24.87 -6.84 6.62
CA GLY A 151 -25.07 -7.54 7.90
C GLY A 151 -23.83 -8.21 8.47
N GLY A 152 -22.63 -7.92 7.93
CA GLY A 152 -21.39 -8.57 8.35
C GLY A 152 -21.11 -9.91 7.66
N ASP A 153 -21.81 -10.24 6.58
CA ASP A 153 -21.62 -11.51 5.86
C ASP A 153 -20.23 -11.58 5.21
N LEU A 154 -19.35 -12.37 5.81
CA LEU A 154 -17.98 -12.58 5.36
C LEU A 154 -17.90 -13.31 4.01
N LYS A 155 -18.91 -14.09 3.61
CA LYS A 155 -18.93 -14.79 2.32
C LYS A 155 -19.21 -13.85 1.14
N ARG A 156 -19.87 -12.73 1.42
CA ARG A 156 -20.19 -11.67 0.44
C ARG A 156 -19.25 -10.47 0.52
N GLY A 157 -18.30 -10.50 1.44
CA GLY A 157 -17.26 -9.47 1.54
C GLY A 157 -16.20 -9.62 0.46
N PHE A 158 -15.31 -8.64 0.38
CA PHE A 158 -14.25 -8.57 -0.61
C PHE A 158 -13.06 -7.73 -0.12
N PHE A 159 -11.88 -7.99 -0.66
CA PHE A 159 -10.73 -7.10 -0.47
C PHE A 159 -10.91 -5.84 -1.32
N PHE A 160 -10.79 -4.67 -0.69
CA PHE A 160 -11.01 -3.40 -1.38
C PHE A 160 -9.98 -3.17 -2.49
N ALA A 161 -8.73 -3.61 -2.28
CA ALA A 161 -7.67 -3.60 -3.28
C ALA A 161 -7.48 -4.99 -3.91
N GLY A 162 -7.13 -5.04 -5.20
CA GLY A 162 -6.69 -6.24 -5.91
C GLY A 162 -7.79 -7.20 -6.39
N GLN A 163 -8.94 -7.27 -5.72
CA GLN A 163 -10.04 -8.17 -6.13
C GLN A 163 -10.97 -7.56 -7.18
N LYS A 164 -11.17 -6.24 -7.13
CA LYS A 164 -12.05 -5.47 -8.02
C LYS A 164 -11.24 -4.40 -8.72
N THR A 165 -11.27 -4.37 -10.05
CA THR A 165 -10.47 -3.41 -10.84
C THR A 165 -11.05 -1.99 -10.81
N GLU A 166 -12.30 -1.88 -10.37
CA GLU A 166 -13.03 -0.64 -10.24
C GLU A 166 -12.79 0.11 -8.92
N LEU A 167 -12.14 -0.57 -7.96
CA LEU A 167 -11.79 -0.04 -6.65
C LEU A 167 -10.29 0.16 -6.54
N ILE A 168 -9.89 1.28 -5.94
CA ILE A 168 -8.50 1.67 -5.80
C ILE A 168 -8.28 2.15 -4.38
N LEU A 169 -7.34 1.52 -3.69
CA LEU A 169 -6.83 2.00 -2.41
C LEU A 169 -5.55 2.78 -2.65
N THR A 170 -5.42 3.95 -2.05
CA THR A 170 -4.17 4.72 -2.04
C THR A 170 -3.84 5.13 -0.62
N ARG A 171 -2.55 5.07 -0.30
CA ARG A 171 -2.00 5.53 0.97
C ARG A 171 -1.05 6.69 0.70
N TYR A 172 -1.25 7.79 1.40
CA TYR A 172 -0.40 8.97 1.39
C TYR A 172 0.13 9.19 2.80
N VAL A 173 1.44 9.32 2.91
CA VAL A 173 2.10 9.91 4.08
C VAL A 173 2.61 11.25 3.57
N PRO A 174 2.09 12.40 4.06
CA PRO A 174 2.53 13.71 3.63
C PRO A 174 4.05 13.81 3.68
N GLU A 175 4.62 14.54 2.72
CA GLU A 175 6.05 14.60 2.49
C GLU A 175 6.82 14.92 3.78
N SER A 176 7.90 14.16 4.01
CA SER A 176 8.94 14.58 4.92
C SER A 176 9.49 15.94 4.47
N GLU A 177 9.75 16.84 5.41
CA GLU A 177 10.39 18.15 5.16
C GLU A 177 11.68 18.05 4.31
N LEU A 178 12.28 16.85 4.23
CA LEU A 178 13.42 16.52 3.37
C LEU A 178 13.15 16.72 1.86
N LEU A 179 11.94 16.48 1.37
CA LEU A 179 11.62 16.65 -0.06
C LEU A 179 11.49 18.14 -0.44
N ASN A 180 10.97 18.97 0.47
CA ASN A 180 10.91 20.42 0.29
C ASN A 180 12.29 21.09 0.41
N ALA A 181 13.19 20.52 1.22
CA ALA A 181 14.55 21.02 1.37
C ALA A 181 15.44 20.75 0.14
N THR A 182 15.15 19.71 -0.64
CA THR A 182 16.04 19.28 -1.73
C THR A 182 15.75 19.95 -3.07
N GLY A 183 14.56 20.54 -3.31
CA GLY A 183 14.27 21.42 -4.45
C GLY A 183 14.63 20.89 -5.85
N ALA A 184 14.99 19.62 -5.99
CA ALA A 184 15.72 19.10 -7.13
C ALA A 184 14.83 18.13 -7.90
N MET A 185 13.86 18.68 -8.64
CA MET A 185 13.47 18.02 -9.87
C MET A 185 14.71 18.00 -10.79
N PRO A 186 15.19 16.83 -11.24
CA PRO A 186 16.38 16.75 -12.06
C PRO A 186 16.21 17.57 -13.35
N LYS A 187 17.11 18.52 -13.59
CA LYS A 187 17.28 19.21 -14.89
C LYS A 187 18.09 18.37 -15.90
N SER A 188 18.49 17.15 -15.52
CA SER A 188 19.38 16.27 -16.28
C SER A 188 18.63 15.52 -17.38
N GLU A 189 19.25 15.41 -18.57
CA GLU A 189 18.77 14.60 -19.69
C GLU A 189 18.92 13.08 -19.47
N ARG A 190 19.64 12.64 -18.41
CA ARG A 190 19.81 11.23 -18.04
C ARG A 190 19.45 10.97 -16.57
N MET A 191 18.72 9.88 -16.33
CA MET A 191 18.29 9.47 -14.99
C MET A 191 19.41 8.70 -14.29
N ARG A 192 19.95 9.25 -13.19
CA ARG A 192 20.96 8.60 -12.37
C ARG A 192 20.29 7.69 -11.34
N ILE A 193 20.57 6.40 -11.39
CA ILE A 193 20.03 5.40 -10.45
C ILE A 193 21.20 4.81 -9.65
N LEU A 194 21.14 4.93 -8.33
CA LEU A 194 22.04 4.23 -7.41
C LEU A 194 21.36 2.93 -6.95
N VAL A 195 21.87 1.78 -7.36
CA VAL A 195 21.42 0.47 -6.87
C VAL A 195 22.36 -0.01 -5.78
N VAL A 196 21.83 -0.28 -4.60
CA VAL A 196 22.57 -0.75 -3.43
C VAL A 196 22.11 -2.16 -3.09
N VAL A 197 23.03 -3.11 -3.02
CA VAL A 197 22.75 -4.48 -2.62
C VAL A 197 23.48 -4.79 -1.32
N SER A 198 22.75 -4.84 -0.21
CA SER A 198 23.26 -5.19 1.11
C SER A 198 22.79 -6.59 1.50
N SER A 199 23.64 -7.59 1.22
CA SER A 199 23.46 -8.99 1.55
C SER A 199 24.59 -9.49 2.47
N PRO A 200 24.70 -8.94 3.70
CA PRO A 200 25.73 -9.40 4.64
C PRO A 200 25.50 -10.89 4.95
N SER A 201 26.60 -11.65 5.01
CA SER A 201 26.58 -13.10 5.24
C SER A 201 25.86 -13.52 6.53
N THR A 202 25.67 -12.58 7.47
CA THR A 202 25.09 -12.79 8.80
C THR A 202 23.56 -12.71 8.86
N LEU A 203 22.87 -12.20 7.83
CA LEU A 203 21.42 -11.96 7.86
C LEU A 203 20.62 -12.81 6.85
N GLY A 204 21.27 -13.77 6.20
CA GLY A 204 20.69 -14.55 5.10
C GLY A 204 21.00 -13.92 3.74
N ARG A 205 20.95 -14.72 2.67
CA ARG A 205 21.27 -14.26 1.32
C ARG A 205 20.07 -13.54 0.70
N VAL A 206 20.34 -12.39 0.10
CA VAL A 206 19.45 -11.82 -0.93
C VAL A 206 19.48 -12.77 -2.14
N ASP A 207 18.36 -12.97 -2.83
CA ASP A 207 18.32 -13.79 -4.04
C ASP A 207 19.21 -13.13 -5.13
N GLU A 208 20.37 -13.75 -5.37
CA GLU A 208 21.35 -13.28 -6.35
C GLU A 208 20.79 -13.31 -7.77
N LYS A 209 19.96 -14.29 -8.10
CA LYS A 209 19.39 -14.45 -9.44
C LYS A 209 18.36 -13.37 -9.73
N GLU A 210 17.47 -13.10 -8.77
CA GLU A 210 16.49 -12.03 -8.88
C GLU A 210 17.18 -10.66 -8.94
N THR A 211 18.19 -10.45 -8.08
CA THR A 211 18.99 -9.23 -8.09
C THR A 211 19.66 -9.00 -9.45
N GLN A 212 20.30 -10.01 -10.02
CA GLN A 212 20.95 -9.89 -11.33
C GLN A 212 19.95 -9.66 -12.48
N ALA A 213 18.78 -10.31 -12.43
CA ALA A 213 17.73 -10.07 -13.40
C ALA A 213 17.23 -8.62 -13.36
N LEU A 214 17.00 -8.08 -12.16
CA LEU A 214 16.61 -6.69 -11.96
C LEU A 214 17.70 -5.72 -12.45
N LEU A 215 18.96 -5.95 -12.08
CA LEU A 215 20.08 -5.11 -12.52
C LEU A 215 20.16 -5.06 -14.05
N SER A 216 20.01 -6.22 -14.71
CA SER A 216 20.03 -6.32 -16.18
C SER A 216 18.89 -5.52 -16.80
N GLN A 217 17.70 -5.53 -16.19
CA GLN A 217 16.56 -4.74 -16.66
C GLN A 217 16.81 -3.24 -16.49
N ILE A 218 17.32 -2.80 -15.34
CA ILE A 218 17.60 -1.39 -15.08
C ILE A 218 18.68 -0.86 -16.04
N GLU A 219 19.73 -1.63 -16.28
CA GLU A 219 20.80 -1.27 -17.22
C GLU A 219 20.33 -1.21 -18.69
N SER A 220 19.23 -1.89 -19.03
CA SER A 220 18.66 -1.84 -20.38
C SER A 220 17.81 -0.60 -20.65
N ILE A 221 17.52 0.22 -19.63
CA ILE A 221 16.67 1.40 -19.79
C ILE A 221 17.47 2.51 -20.52
N PRO A 222 16.95 3.06 -21.63
CA PRO A 222 17.63 4.15 -22.33
C PRO A 222 17.70 5.40 -21.44
N GLN A 223 18.78 6.18 -21.60
CA GLN A 223 19.01 7.42 -20.85
C GLN A 223 19.11 7.25 -19.33
N VAL A 224 19.55 6.09 -18.86
CA VAL A 224 19.83 5.83 -17.44
C VAL A 224 21.33 5.66 -17.23
N ASP A 225 21.84 6.23 -16.14
CA ASP A 225 23.18 6.01 -15.63
C ASP A 225 23.08 5.25 -14.30
N VAL A 226 23.52 3.99 -14.29
CA VAL A 226 23.38 3.09 -13.13
C VAL A 226 24.70 3.00 -12.37
N LYS A 227 24.72 3.39 -11.11
CA LYS A 227 25.82 3.14 -10.17
C LYS A 227 25.42 2.00 -9.24
N LYS A 228 26.30 1.00 -9.07
CA LYS A 228 26.05 -0.15 -8.19
C LYS A 228 26.96 -0.09 -6.97
N LEU A 229 26.40 -0.32 -5.78
CA LEU A 229 27.16 -0.52 -4.55
C LEU A 229 26.79 -1.87 -3.94
N LEU A 230 27.78 -2.73 -3.75
CA LEU A 230 27.60 -4.06 -3.18
C LEU A 230 28.15 -4.07 -1.75
N ASN A 231 27.31 -4.44 -0.79
CA ASN A 231 27.55 -4.45 0.65
C ASN A 231 28.25 -3.17 1.17
N PRO A 232 27.76 -1.96 0.83
CA PRO A 232 28.39 -0.75 1.32
C PRO A 232 28.24 -0.60 2.84
N THR A 233 29.20 0.05 3.49
CA THR A 233 29.01 0.57 4.84
C THR A 233 28.04 1.75 4.83
N TYR A 234 27.55 2.15 6.01
CA TYR A 234 26.71 3.34 6.14
C TYR A 234 27.38 4.58 5.57
N GLU A 235 28.66 4.78 5.85
CA GLU A 235 29.45 5.93 5.38
C GLU A 235 29.59 5.91 3.86
N GLN A 236 29.80 4.74 3.27
CA GLN A 236 29.88 4.58 1.82
C GLN A 236 28.54 4.84 1.13
N LEU A 237 27.44 4.42 1.76
CA LEU A 237 26.09 4.71 1.28
C LEU A 237 25.77 6.20 1.37
N SER A 238 26.02 6.82 2.54
CA SER A 238 25.81 8.26 2.75
C SER A 238 26.62 9.08 1.74
N ALA A 239 27.92 8.80 1.60
CA ALA A 239 28.78 9.50 0.65
C ALA A 239 28.34 9.33 -0.82
N ALA A 240 27.68 8.22 -1.16
CA ALA A 240 27.15 8.01 -2.51
C ALA A 240 25.82 8.73 -2.75
N ILE A 241 25.03 8.97 -1.69
CA ILE A 241 23.81 9.76 -1.72
C ILE A 241 24.17 11.26 -1.78
N ASP A 242 25.14 11.67 -0.97
CA ASP A 242 25.60 13.06 -0.80
C ASP A 242 26.70 13.48 -1.81
N ALA A 243 26.90 12.70 -2.86
CA ALA A 243 27.88 12.99 -3.89
C ALA A 243 27.55 14.30 -4.62
N ASP A 244 28.56 14.94 -5.23
CA ASP A 244 28.40 16.16 -6.05
C ASP A 244 27.29 16.01 -7.12
N GLU A 245 27.14 14.78 -7.62
CA GLU A 245 26.02 14.36 -8.47
C GLU A 245 25.15 13.32 -7.76
N PRO A 246 24.13 13.76 -6.99
CA PRO A 246 23.30 12.84 -6.23
C PRO A 246 22.42 11.99 -7.17
N PRO A 247 22.15 10.73 -6.81
CA PRO A 247 21.24 9.90 -7.57
C PRO A 247 19.83 10.47 -7.55
N HIS A 248 19.09 10.31 -8.65
CA HIS A 248 17.66 10.66 -8.70
C HIS A 248 16.80 9.57 -8.07
N ILE A 249 17.26 8.31 -8.19
CA ILE A 249 16.60 7.15 -7.61
C ILE A 249 17.65 6.36 -6.82
N LEU A 250 17.35 6.11 -5.55
CA LEU A 250 18.04 5.09 -4.75
C LEU A 250 17.18 3.82 -4.74
N HIS A 251 17.71 2.73 -5.27
CA HIS A 251 17.10 1.41 -5.19
C HIS A 251 17.90 0.54 -4.23
N PHE A 252 17.39 0.32 -3.02
CA PHE A 252 18.06 -0.47 -1.99
C PHE A 252 17.48 -1.88 -1.91
N ILE A 253 18.36 -2.88 -2.00
CA ILE A 253 18.06 -4.30 -1.89
C ILE A 253 18.81 -4.81 -0.66
N GLY A 254 18.09 -5.25 0.36
CA GLY A 254 18.70 -5.77 1.57
C GLY A 254 17.69 -6.07 2.67
N HIS A 255 18.21 -6.45 3.83
CA HIS A 255 17.40 -6.76 4.99
C HIS A 255 16.91 -5.49 5.69
N GLY A 256 15.60 -5.37 5.87
CA GLY A 256 14.98 -4.29 6.65
C GLY A 256 14.59 -4.75 8.05
N LYS A 257 14.64 -3.83 9.02
CA LYS A 257 13.94 -3.97 10.30
C LYS A 257 12.65 -3.12 10.25
N PRO A 258 11.51 -3.62 10.72
CA PRO A 258 10.29 -2.81 10.80
C PRO A 258 10.52 -1.54 11.64
N GLY A 259 10.16 -0.38 11.11
CA GLY A 259 10.15 0.90 11.84
C GLY A 259 11.52 1.57 12.09
N ALA A 260 12.52 1.28 11.25
CA ALA A 260 13.83 1.95 11.26
C ALA A 260 13.89 3.13 10.28
#